data_AF-A0A5M8FVH4-F1
#
_entry.id   AF-A0A5M8FVH4-F1
#
_cell.length_a   1.000
_cell.length_b   1.000
_cell.length_c   1.000
_cell.angle_alpha   90.00
_cell.angle_beta   90.00
_cell.angle_gamma   90.00
#
_symmetry.space_group_name_H-M   'P 1'
#
loop_
_entity.id
_entity.type
_entity.pdbx_description
1 polymer ?
#
loop_
_entity_poly.entity_id
_entity_poly.type
_entity_poly.pdbx_seq_one_letter_code
_entity_poly.pdbx_strand_id
1 'polypeptide(L)'
;MTQVRIKHDPPRLIPEASPSRSRKSTTPLTHHEILTLMAPFSRRGLHADLGASRREDRLLRFRPVPLAPTDALPIALESVLTLELDQDNRHRLVRRVTDASGLAAMAVVEGGDVEQLLALMEAIPPRRQFGVHGGVPLARSYVILAGDEEDGGPRAVFTEAEAVVEGVRIAFKADRFRGAPVELKLTAPPGLLLDVPEDLIAVIGWRWRPLRRIVSYWRGAIRVATREPERTADIERRLGPTIEHLAATLRRAPAQFHGRHLRSRWRVTFQRAIPLLTGLFILAITPGIQWLEMDDDSILRMLIFHAPPFLLVGFFLMREMPRLEIPPLPRPLRQQDWFKPLDSKAPRPAGAGKAMAEAET
;
A
#
# COMPACT_ATOMS: atom_id res chain seq x y z
N MET A 1 -25.64 -28.09 -23.95
CA MET A 1 -25.03 -27.62 -22.68
C MET A 1 -23.76 -26.87 -23.01
N THR A 2 -23.82 -25.54 -23.01
CA THR A 2 -22.76 -24.66 -23.51
C THR A 2 -21.81 -24.32 -22.35
N GLN A 3 -20.60 -24.87 -22.35
CA GLN A 3 -19.57 -24.55 -21.36
C GLN A 3 -19.09 -23.12 -21.56
N VAL A 4 -19.51 -22.22 -20.66
CA VAL A 4 -18.98 -20.86 -20.57
C VAL A 4 -17.60 -20.93 -19.91
N ARG A 5 -16.56 -20.76 -20.73
CA ARG A 5 -15.16 -20.71 -20.29
C ARG A 5 -14.91 -19.32 -19.68
N ILE A 6 -14.96 -19.22 -18.36
CA ILE A 6 -14.63 -17.99 -17.64
C ILE A 6 -13.13 -17.73 -17.82
N LYS A 7 -12.79 -16.73 -18.63
CA LYS A 7 -11.42 -16.24 -18.80
C LYS A 7 -11.07 -15.42 -17.55
N HIS A 8 -10.30 -16.02 -16.65
CA HIS A 8 -9.81 -15.34 -15.46
C HIS A 8 -8.67 -14.39 -15.87
N ASP A 9 -8.97 -13.10 -16.01
CA ASP A 9 -7.93 -12.07 -16.09
C ASP A 9 -7.43 -11.80 -14.66
N PRO A 10 -6.19 -12.21 -14.30
CA PRO A 10 -5.64 -11.85 -13.00
C PRO A 10 -5.46 -10.33 -12.92
N PRO A 11 -5.67 -9.73 -11.73
CA PRO A 11 -5.38 -8.31 -11.54
C PRO A 11 -3.91 -8.07 -11.89
N ARG A 12 -3.65 -7.04 -12.72
CA ARG A 12 -2.30 -6.60 -13.09
C ARG A 12 -1.47 -6.52 -11.82
N LEU A 13 -0.52 -7.43 -11.71
CA LEU A 13 0.54 -7.32 -10.72
C LEU A 13 1.17 -5.94 -10.91
N ILE A 14 1.34 -5.28 -9.77
CA ILE A 14 2.25 -4.17 -9.54
C ILE A 14 3.41 -4.27 -10.53
N PRO A 15 3.82 -3.20 -11.24
CA PRO A 15 5.14 -3.23 -11.81
C PRO A 15 6.11 -3.35 -10.65
N GLU A 16 6.62 -4.57 -10.42
CA GLU A 16 8.03 -4.74 -10.07
C GLU A 16 8.81 -3.72 -10.90
N ALA A 17 9.78 -3.06 -10.28
CA ALA A 17 10.71 -2.14 -10.91
C ALA A 17 10.88 -2.53 -12.38
N SER A 18 10.26 -1.77 -13.29
CA SER A 18 10.07 -2.24 -14.66
C SER A 18 11.44 -2.65 -15.20
N PRO A 19 11.66 -3.94 -15.51
CA PRO A 19 12.89 -4.34 -16.16
C PRO A 19 12.83 -3.68 -17.54
N SER A 20 13.75 -2.75 -17.76
CA SER A 20 14.09 -2.14 -19.05
C SER A 20 12.90 -1.97 -20.00
N ARG A 21 12.27 -0.78 -19.95
CA ARG A 21 11.49 -0.27 -21.09
C ARG A 21 12.35 -0.48 -22.34
N SER A 22 11.82 -1.26 -23.29
CA SER A 22 12.41 -1.60 -24.60
C SER A 22 13.42 -0.53 -25.06
N ARG A 23 14.70 -0.92 -25.15
CA ARG A 23 15.78 -0.10 -25.72
C ARG A 23 15.46 0.22 -27.18
N LYS A 24 14.66 1.26 -27.43
CA LYS A 24 14.86 2.06 -28.63
C LYS A 24 16.26 2.63 -28.53
N SER A 25 17.08 2.46 -29.57
CA SER A 25 18.44 3.00 -29.63
C SER A 25 18.41 4.50 -29.33
N THR A 26 18.73 4.84 -28.09
CA THR A 26 18.64 6.20 -27.57
C THR A 26 20.01 6.84 -27.76
N THR A 27 20.09 8.02 -28.38
CA THR A 27 21.36 8.73 -28.50
C THR A 27 21.93 8.98 -27.09
N PRO A 28 23.16 8.51 -26.81
CA PRO A 28 23.80 8.73 -25.52
C PRO A 28 23.96 10.22 -25.23
N LEU A 29 24.01 10.59 -23.94
CA LEU A 29 24.26 11.98 -23.56
C LEU A 29 25.62 12.46 -24.08
N THR A 30 25.59 13.58 -24.80
CA THR A 30 26.77 14.31 -25.23
C THR A 30 27.40 15.04 -24.04
N HIS A 31 28.68 15.40 -24.17
CA HIS A 31 29.37 16.15 -23.11
C HIS A 31 28.72 17.51 -22.84
N HIS A 32 28.27 18.19 -23.90
CA HIS A 32 27.62 19.49 -23.79
C HIS A 32 26.26 19.39 -23.07
N GLU A 33 25.44 18.39 -23.41
CA GLU A 33 24.16 18.14 -22.70
C GLU A 33 24.41 17.90 -21.21
N ILE A 34 25.41 17.11 -20.84
CA ILE A 34 25.73 16.84 -19.43
C ILE A 34 26.08 18.13 -18.70
N LEU A 35 26.92 19.00 -19.28
CA LEU A 35 27.30 20.27 -18.66
C LEU A 35 26.08 21.19 -18.45
N THR A 36 25.20 21.29 -19.44
CA THR A 36 23.96 22.08 -19.36
C THR A 36 23.04 21.53 -18.27
N LEU A 37 22.83 20.22 -18.23
CA LEU A 37 21.98 19.55 -17.25
C LEU A 37 22.54 19.63 -15.83
N MET A 38 23.86 19.64 -15.67
CA MET A 38 24.53 19.70 -14.36
C MET A 38 24.55 21.10 -13.74
N ALA A 39 24.37 22.16 -14.54
CA ALA A 39 24.45 23.54 -14.07
C ALA A 39 23.55 23.84 -12.85
N PRO A 40 22.24 23.55 -12.85
CA PRO A 40 21.38 23.84 -11.69
C PRO A 40 21.80 23.07 -10.42
N PHE A 41 22.26 21.83 -10.56
CA PHE A 41 22.71 21.01 -9.43
C PHE A 41 24.03 21.51 -8.85
N SER A 42 24.98 21.89 -9.71
CA SER A 42 26.30 22.38 -9.30
C SER A 42 26.18 23.69 -8.51
N ARG A 43 25.24 24.58 -8.90
CA ARG A 43 24.92 25.80 -8.13
C ARG A 43 24.43 25.50 -6.71
N ARG A 44 23.87 24.31 -6.47
CA ARG A 44 23.40 23.85 -5.14
C ARG A 44 24.42 22.94 -4.44
N GLY A 45 25.66 22.86 -4.94
CA GLY A 45 26.72 22.01 -4.37
C GLY A 45 26.52 20.51 -4.62
N LEU A 46 25.62 20.12 -5.52
CA LEU A 46 25.40 18.74 -5.90
C LEU A 46 26.30 18.38 -7.09
N HIS A 47 27.15 17.38 -6.90
CA HIS A 47 28.10 16.94 -7.93
C HIS A 47 27.71 15.57 -8.50
N ALA A 48 27.78 15.45 -9.82
CA ALA A 48 27.57 14.16 -10.49
C ALA A 48 28.68 13.17 -10.12
N ASP A 49 28.30 11.92 -9.91
CA ASP A 49 29.19 10.78 -9.88
C ASP A 49 29.28 10.22 -11.31
N LEU A 50 30.33 10.60 -12.03
CA LEU A 50 30.53 10.20 -13.43
C LEU A 50 30.77 8.69 -13.58
N GLY A 51 31.29 8.02 -12.54
CA GLY A 51 31.50 6.57 -12.56
C GLY A 51 30.19 5.79 -12.36
N ALA A 52 29.24 6.36 -11.62
CA ALA A 52 27.93 5.75 -11.37
C ALA A 52 26.84 6.23 -12.35
N SER A 53 27.13 7.24 -13.17
CA SER A 53 26.26 7.74 -14.25
C SER A 53 26.40 6.87 -15.50
N ARG A 54 25.32 6.76 -16.29
CA ARG A 54 25.29 5.96 -17.52
C ARG A 54 24.75 6.81 -18.65
N ARG A 55 25.64 7.23 -19.55
CA ARG A 55 25.32 8.17 -20.64
C ARG A 55 24.44 7.51 -21.70
N GLU A 56 24.70 6.24 -21.95
CA GLU A 56 23.96 5.35 -22.84
C GLU A 56 22.53 5.12 -22.37
N ASP A 57 22.30 5.07 -21.05
CA ASP A 57 20.99 4.94 -20.43
C ASP A 57 20.36 6.33 -20.12
N ARG A 58 21.02 7.42 -20.53
CA ARG A 58 20.63 8.82 -20.24
C ARG A 58 20.32 9.07 -18.76
N LEU A 59 21.16 8.52 -17.89
CA LEU A 59 21.03 8.55 -16.44
C LEU A 59 22.24 9.25 -15.81
N LEU A 60 21.98 10.34 -15.08
CA LEU A 60 22.99 11.05 -14.29
C LEU A 60 22.73 10.77 -12.81
N ARG A 61 23.72 10.17 -12.14
CA ARG A 61 23.67 9.91 -10.70
C ARG A 61 24.55 10.93 -9.97
N PHE A 62 24.06 11.42 -8.85
CA PHE A 62 24.80 12.36 -8.00
C PHE A 62 25.49 11.64 -6.85
N ARG A 63 26.55 12.27 -6.33
CA ARG A 63 27.25 11.75 -5.16
C ARG A 63 26.30 11.64 -3.96
N PRO A 64 26.43 10.59 -3.13
CA PRO A 64 25.61 10.45 -1.94
C PRO A 64 25.83 11.59 -0.95
N VAL A 65 24.75 12.01 -0.30
CA VAL A 65 24.76 13.03 0.77
C VAL A 65 24.40 12.33 2.09
N PRO A 66 25.31 12.25 3.06
CA PRO A 66 25.01 11.68 4.37
C PRO A 66 24.12 12.63 5.17
N LEU A 67 23.14 12.05 5.87
CA LEU A 67 22.21 12.75 6.74
C LEU A 67 22.40 12.20 8.16
N ALA A 68 23.00 13.03 9.03
CA ALA A 68 23.27 12.63 10.42
C ALA A 68 21.96 12.28 11.19
N PRO A 69 22.02 11.42 12.21
CA PRO A 69 20.89 11.20 13.12
C PRO A 69 20.42 12.51 13.76
N THR A 70 19.13 12.59 14.10
CA THR A 70 18.54 13.69 14.88
C THR A 70 17.70 13.12 16.01
N ASP A 71 17.33 13.93 17.01
CA ASP A 71 16.50 13.45 18.14
C ASP A 71 15.17 12.83 17.67
N ALA A 72 14.52 13.47 16.68
CA ALA A 72 13.28 12.96 16.09
C ALA A 72 13.46 11.74 15.17
N LEU A 73 14.68 11.49 14.68
CA LEU A 73 15.00 10.42 13.76
C LEU A 73 16.41 9.90 14.07
N PRO A 74 16.56 9.02 15.08
CA PRO A 74 17.86 8.60 15.61
C PRO A 74 18.53 7.52 14.72
N ILE A 75 18.41 7.68 13.40
CA ILE A 75 19.03 6.80 12.40
C ILE A 75 19.81 7.66 11.41
N ALA A 76 21.00 7.19 11.05
CA ALA A 76 21.77 7.78 9.96
C ALA A 76 21.14 7.37 8.64
N LEU A 77 21.05 8.32 7.72
CA LEU A 77 20.51 8.09 6.38
C LEU A 77 21.52 8.53 5.33
N GLU A 78 21.39 7.97 4.14
CA GLU A 78 22.10 8.41 2.95
C GLU A 78 21.08 8.81 1.89
N SER A 79 21.26 9.98 1.27
CA SER A 79 20.41 10.47 0.18
C SER A 79 21.20 10.50 -1.12
N VAL A 80 20.63 9.89 -2.15
CA VAL A 80 21.19 9.85 -3.50
C VAL A 80 20.16 10.42 -4.48
N LEU A 81 20.60 11.34 -5.31
CA LEU A 81 19.79 11.91 -6.38
C LEU A 81 20.16 11.24 -7.72
N THR A 82 19.16 11.01 -8.56
CA THR A 82 19.32 10.49 -9.92
C THR A 82 18.42 11.27 -10.86
N LEU A 83 18.99 11.79 -11.95
CA LEU A 83 18.25 12.41 -13.05
C LEU A 83 18.20 11.43 -14.22
N GLU A 84 16.99 11.01 -14.57
CA GLU A 84 16.68 10.17 -15.73
C GLU A 84 16.09 11.08 -16.82
N LEU A 85 16.59 10.98 -18.05
CA LEU A 85 16.18 11.85 -19.14
C LEU A 85 15.46 11.03 -20.21
N ASP A 86 14.18 11.34 -20.47
CA ASP A 86 13.45 10.78 -21.60
C ASP A 86 13.80 11.53 -22.90
N GLN A 87 13.50 10.92 -24.05
CA GLN A 87 13.69 11.54 -25.38
C GLN A 87 12.69 12.67 -25.64
N ASP A 88 11.50 12.60 -25.05
CA ASP A 88 10.42 13.59 -25.24
C ASP A 88 10.63 14.86 -24.39
N ASN A 89 11.87 15.16 -24.00
CA ASN A 89 12.23 16.24 -23.08
C ASN A 89 11.45 16.20 -21.75
N ARG A 90 11.03 15.00 -21.32
CA ARG A 90 10.48 14.77 -20.00
C ARG A 90 11.54 14.15 -19.12
N HIS A 91 11.91 14.87 -18.09
CA HIS A 91 12.93 14.47 -17.14
C HIS A 91 12.26 13.94 -15.89
N ARG A 92 12.92 12.97 -15.27
CA ARG A 92 12.47 12.35 -14.04
C ARG A 92 13.61 12.46 -13.03
N LEU A 93 13.36 13.24 -11.99
CA LEU A 93 14.30 13.41 -10.89
C LEU A 93 13.85 12.53 -9.72
N VAL A 94 14.78 11.70 -9.25
CA VAL A 94 14.52 10.66 -8.26
C VAL A 94 15.47 10.85 -7.09
N ARG A 95 14.92 11.04 -5.89
CA ARG A 95 15.69 11.00 -4.64
C ARG A 95 15.43 9.69 -3.92
N ARG A 96 16.48 8.89 -3.79
CA ARG A 96 16.50 7.68 -2.98
C ARG A 96 17.13 8.00 -1.63
N VAL A 97 16.42 7.68 -0.56
CA VAL A 97 16.96 7.76 0.81
C VAL A 97 17.04 6.35 1.37
N THR A 98 18.15 5.98 1.97
CA THR A 98 18.39 4.64 2.54
C THR A 98 18.94 4.72 3.95
N ASP A 99 18.59 3.74 4.78
CA ASP A 99 19.23 3.54 6.08
C ASP A 99 20.31 2.44 6.03
N ALA A 100 21.01 2.24 7.15
CA ALA A 100 22.05 1.20 7.27
C ALA A 100 21.50 -0.24 7.23
N SER A 101 20.20 -0.45 7.43
CA SER A 101 19.55 -1.77 7.34
C SER A 101 19.22 -2.16 5.90
N GLY A 102 19.35 -1.23 4.96
CA GLY A 102 18.98 -1.40 3.56
C GLY A 102 17.52 -1.02 3.26
N LEU A 103 16.79 -0.50 4.25
CA LEU A 103 15.45 0.05 4.03
C LEU A 103 15.57 1.30 3.16
N ALA A 104 14.70 1.44 2.16
CA ALA A 104 14.79 2.47 1.14
C ALA A 104 13.46 3.16 0.88
N ALA A 105 13.52 4.47 0.62
CA ALA A 105 12.37 5.29 0.23
C ALA A 105 12.69 6.10 -1.02
N MET A 106 11.67 6.36 -1.84
CA MET A 106 11.82 7.06 -3.12
C MET A 106 10.92 8.31 -3.17
N ALA A 107 11.48 9.45 -3.52
CA ALA A 107 10.71 10.63 -3.94
C ALA A 107 10.95 10.85 -5.43
N VAL A 108 9.87 11.05 -6.19
CA VAL A 108 9.93 11.17 -7.66
C VAL A 108 9.22 12.43 -8.08
N VAL A 109 9.84 13.21 -8.96
CA VAL A 109 9.23 14.35 -9.65
C VAL A 109 9.51 14.24 -11.15
N GLU A 110 8.52 14.56 -11.96
CA GLU A 110 8.60 14.47 -13.43
C GLU A 110 8.18 15.81 -14.05
N GLY A 111 8.83 16.21 -15.14
CA GLY A 111 8.54 17.48 -15.83
C GLY A 111 9.60 17.83 -16.88
N GLY A 112 9.46 18.99 -17.52
CA GLY A 112 10.34 19.39 -18.64
C GLY A 112 11.56 20.22 -18.24
N ASP A 113 11.50 20.95 -17.13
CA ASP A 113 12.57 21.84 -16.68
C ASP A 113 13.28 21.27 -15.45
N VAL A 114 14.56 20.94 -15.62
CA VAL A 114 15.43 20.39 -14.58
C VAL A 114 15.56 21.31 -13.36
N GLU A 115 15.60 22.62 -13.56
CA GLU A 115 15.74 23.58 -12.46
C GLU A 115 14.46 23.61 -11.61
N GLN A 116 13.30 23.62 -12.26
CA GLN A 116 12.01 23.47 -11.58
C GLN A 116 11.91 22.13 -10.84
N LEU A 117 12.32 21.01 -11.45
CA LEU A 117 12.31 19.70 -10.81
C LEU A 117 13.18 19.66 -9.55
N LEU A 118 14.36 20.25 -9.60
CA LEU A 118 15.25 20.35 -8.45
C LEU A 118 14.61 21.17 -7.32
N ALA A 119 14.02 22.32 -7.65
CA ALA A 119 13.33 23.16 -6.67
C ALA A 119 12.15 22.44 -6.00
N LEU A 120 11.33 21.72 -6.78
CA LEU A 120 10.21 20.91 -6.27
C LEU A 120 10.72 19.79 -5.34
N MET A 121 11.83 19.13 -5.70
CA MET A 121 12.43 18.07 -4.89
C MET A 121 12.96 18.59 -3.55
N GLU A 122 13.63 19.74 -3.54
CA GLU A 122 14.21 20.35 -2.34
C GLU A 122 13.15 20.90 -1.38
N ALA A 123 11.99 21.34 -1.91
CA ALA A 123 10.87 21.81 -1.09
C ALA A 123 10.33 20.73 -0.14
N ILE A 124 10.56 19.45 -0.43
CA ILE A 124 10.23 18.33 0.43
C ILE A 124 11.51 17.79 1.09
N PRO A 125 11.71 17.98 2.41
CA PRO A 125 12.92 17.53 3.09
C PRO A 125 13.14 16.01 2.96
N PRO A 126 14.38 15.53 2.70
CA PRO A 126 14.68 14.11 2.62
C PRO A 126 14.23 13.31 3.85
N ARG A 127 14.29 13.93 5.04
CA ARG A 127 13.89 13.30 6.31
C ARG A 127 12.40 12.94 6.36
N ARG A 128 11.53 13.57 5.57
CA ARG A 128 10.11 13.18 5.48
C ARG A 128 9.91 11.78 4.88
N GLN A 129 10.91 11.26 4.17
CA GLN A 129 10.90 9.89 3.63
C GLN A 129 11.14 8.82 4.70
N PHE A 130 11.50 9.19 5.93
CA PHE A 130 11.72 8.25 7.03
C PHE A 130 11.00 8.68 8.30
N GLY A 131 10.53 7.73 9.08
CA GLY A 131 10.00 7.93 10.42
C GLY A 131 10.39 6.76 11.32
N VAL A 132 10.30 6.94 12.64
CA VAL A 132 10.50 5.85 13.59
C VAL A 132 9.28 5.77 14.50
N HIS A 133 8.69 4.58 14.60
CA HIS A 133 7.46 4.34 15.35
C HIS A 133 7.64 3.10 16.23
N GLY A 134 7.52 3.24 17.56
CA GLY A 134 7.79 2.13 18.50
C GLY A 134 9.21 1.55 18.39
N GLY A 135 10.18 2.38 18.00
CA GLY A 135 11.57 1.99 17.74
C GLY A 135 11.81 1.34 16.38
N VAL A 136 10.80 1.28 15.51
CA VAL A 136 10.90 0.65 14.18
C VAL A 136 11.00 1.72 13.08
N PRO A 137 12.04 1.70 12.24
CA PRO A 137 12.12 2.54 11.05
C PRO A 137 11.01 2.25 10.02
N LEU A 138 10.49 3.31 9.43
CA LEU A 138 9.47 3.28 8.38
C LEU A 138 9.93 4.19 7.23
N ALA A 139 10.19 3.57 6.07
CA ALA A 139 10.48 4.26 4.83
C ALA A 139 9.17 4.61 4.09
N ARG A 140 9.08 5.82 3.54
CA ARG A 140 7.88 6.37 2.89
C ARG A 140 8.26 6.98 1.56
N SER A 141 7.64 6.49 0.50
CA SER A 141 7.84 6.95 -0.87
C SER A 141 6.72 7.90 -1.31
N TYR A 142 7.09 8.85 -2.16
CA TYR A 142 6.20 9.89 -2.64
C TYR A 142 6.39 10.17 -4.13
N VAL A 143 5.33 10.63 -4.76
CA VAL A 143 5.40 11.40 -6.00
C VAL A 143 5.18 12.86 -5.63
N ILE A 144 6.09 13.73 -6.05
CA ILE A 144 6.00 15.17 -5.83
C ILE A 144 5.34 15.77 -7.06
N LEU A 145 4.26 16.51 -6.83
CA LEU A 145 3.56 17.27 -7.84
C LEU A 145 3.83 18.76 -7.61
N ALA A 146 3.96 19.52 -8.70
CA ALA A 146 3.77 20.95 -8.61
C ALA A 146 2.36 21.21 -8.08
N GLY A 147 2.23 22.05 -7.06
CA GLY A 147 0.92 22.55 -6.66
C GLY A 147 0.57 23.76 -7.49
N ASP A 148 -0.73 23.98 -7.68
CA ASP A 148 -1.24 25.23 -8.25
C ASP A 148 -1.11 26.35 -7.21
N GLU A 149 -1.11 27.62 -7.63
CA GLU A 149 -0.94 28.78 -6.75
C GLU A 149 -2.00 28.85 -5.64
N GLU A 150 -3.24 28.41 -5.93
CA GLU A 150 -4.33 28.31 -4.94
C GLU A 150 -4.10 27.21 -3.89
N ASP A 151 -3.22 26.24 -4.20
CA ASP A 151 -3.08 24.98 -3.50
C ASP A 151 -1.82 24.92 -2.59
N GLY A 152 -1.12 26.05 -2.42
CA GLY A 152 -0.11 26.23 -1.37
C GLY A 152 1.27 25.62 -1.64
N GLY A 153 1.65 25.47 -2.91
CA GLY A 153 2.99 25.03 -3.32
C GLY A 153 3.15 23.51 -3.53
N PRO A 154 4.39 23.00 -3.68
CA PRO A 154 4.64 21.60 -4.04
C PRO A 154 4.04 20.59 -3.06
N ARG A 155 3.43 19.53 -3.61
CA ARG A 155 2.71 18.51 -2.84
C ARG A 155 3.36 17.15 -2.98
N ALA A 156 3.74 16.56 -1.85
CA ALA A 156 4.13 15.17 -1.78
C ALA A 156 2.89 14.29 -1.67
N VAL A 157 2.66 13.44 -2.66
CA VAL A 157 1.57 12.45 -2.68
C VAL A 157 2.15 11.08 -2.32
N PHE A 158 1.64 10.49 -1.25
CA PHE A 158 2.09 9.17 -0.78
C PHE A 158 1.81 8.07 -1.81
N THR A 159 2.79 7.19 -2.04
CA THR A 159 2.65 6.02 -2.93
C THR A 159 2.80 4.69 -2.21
N GLU A 160 3.83 4.55 -1.39
CA GLU A 160 4.14 3.31 -0.69
C GLU A 160 4.95 3.58 0.58
N ALA A 161 4.97 2.59 1.47
CA ALA A 161 5.86 2.59 2.61
C ALA A 161 6.30 1.18 2.96
N GLU A 162 7.46 1.05 3.58
CA GLU A 162 8.02 -0.22 4.01
C GLU A 162 8.59 -0.13 5.42
N ALA A 163 8.39 -1.17 6.21
CA ALA A 163 9.03 -1.37 7.49
C ALA A 163 9.31 -2.86 7.72
N VAL A 164 10.24 -3.16 8.63
CA VAL A 164 10.49 -4.53 9.09
C VAL A 164 10.25 -4.59 10.59
N VAL A 165 9.33 -5.44 11.02
CA VAL A 165 8.95 -5.62 12.43
C VAL A 165 9.14 -7.07 12.82
N GLU A 166 10.05 -7.34 13.76
CA GLU A 166 10.32 -8.71 14.24
C GLU A 166 10.55 -9.71 13.08
N GLY A 167 11.27 -9.27 12.03
CA GLY A 167 11.52 -10.03 10.80
C GLY A 167 10.37 -10.05 9.78
N VAL A 168 9.17 -9.60 10.14
CA VAL A 168 8.05 -9.47 9.20
C VAL A 168 8.21 -8.21 8.36
N ARG A 169 8.26 -8.38 7.04
CA ARG A 169 8.21 -7.26 6.09
C ARG A 169 6.79 -6.74 5.98
N ILE A 170 6.60 -5.47 6.29
CA ILE A 170 5.35 -4.74 6.20
C ILE A 170 5.45 -3.79 5.02
N ALA A 171 4.63 -4.01 4.00
CA ALA A 171 4.54 -3.12 2.85
C ALA A 171 3.16 -2.45 2.80
N PHE A 172 3.15 -1.13 2.63
CA PHE A 172 1.96 -0.34 2.41
C PHE A 172 1.95 0.13 0.97
N LYS A 173 0.81 0.04 0.32
CA LYS A 173 0.63 0.56 -1.04
C LYS A 173 -0.64 1.39 -1.14
N ALA A 174 -0.49 2.63 -1.56
CA ALA A 174 -1.59 3.52 -1.85
C ALA A 174 -1.75 3.62 -3.36
N ASP A 175 -2.88 3.15 -3.87
CA ASP A 175 -3.26 3.51 -5.23
C ASP A 175 -3.59 5.00 -5.30
N ARG A 176 -3.35 5.62 -6.45
CA ARG A 176 -3.64 7.04 -6.71
C ARG A 176 -5.11 7.27 -7.04
N PHE A 177 -5.89 6.21 -7.24
CA PHE A 177 -7.34 6.35 -7.47
C PHE A 177 -8.06 6.93 -6.24
N ARG A 178 -8.99 7.84 -6.52
CA ARG A 178 -9.78 8.52 -5.51
C ARG A 178 -10.44 7.53 -4.54
N GLY A 179 -10.20 7.74 -3.25
CA GLY A 179 -10.77 6.94 -2.15
C GLY A 179 -10.24 5.51 -2.02
N ALA A 180 -9.20 5.12 -2.77
CA ALA A 180 -8.58 3.81 -2.60
C ALA A 180 -7.99 3.68 -1.19
N PRO A 181 -8.36 2.61 -0.45
CA PRO A 181 -7.73 2.35 0.83
C PRO A 181 -6.24 2.04 0.60
N VAL A 182 -5.44 2.25 1.63
CA VAL A 182 -4.05 1.80 1.61
C VAL A 182 -4.02 0.31 1.85
N GLU A 183 -3.47 -0.44 0.90
CA GLU A 183 -3.25 -1.86 1.06
C GLU A 183 -2.07 -2.10 2.01
N LEU A 184 -2.22 -3.07 2.89
CA LEU A 184 -1.18 -3.50 3.81
C LEU A 184 -0.85 -4.95 3.52
N LYS A 185 0.43 -5.28 3.35
CA LYS A 185 0.92 -6.63 3.13
C LYS A 185 1.92 -7.01 4.22
N LEU A 186 1.69 -8.14 4.87
CA LEU A 186 2.63 -8.75 5.82
C LEU A 186 3.24 -10.00 5.18
N THR A 187 4.56 -10.01 5.07
CA THR A 187 5.31 -11.12 4.48
C THR A 187 6.31 -11.65 5.50
N ALA A 188 6.30 -12.98 5.70
CA ALA A 188 7.25 -13.64 6.57
C ALA A 188 8.68 -13.61 5.99
N PRO A 189 9.72 -13.81 6.82
CA PRO A 189 11.06 -14.11 6.32
C PRO A 189 11.07 -15.33 5.38
N PRO A 190 12.05 -15.44 4.46
CA PRO A 190 12.22 -16.61 3.62
C PRO A 190 12.28 -17.91 4.44
N GLY A 191 11.60 -18.95 3.97
CA GLY A 191 11.56 -20.26 4.64
C GLY A 191 10.57 -20.35 5.81
N LEU A 192 9.90 -19.25 6.18
CA LEU A 192 8.88 -19.23 7.21
C LEU A 192 7.51 -18.83 6.64
N LEU A 193 6.46 -19.26 7.35
CA LEU A 193 5.08 -18.84 7.15
C LEU A 193 4.64 -18.04 8.37
N LEU A 194 4.05 -16.87 8.12
CA LEU A 194 3.41 -16.07 9.16
C LEU A 194 2.00 -16.61 9.42
N ASP A 195 1.72 -17.02 10.65
CA ASP A 195 0.38 -17.44 11.07
C ASP A 195 -0.17 -16.45 12.08
N VAL A 196 -1.07 -15.57 11.62
CA VAL A 196 -1.66 -14.50 12.42
C VAL A 196 -3.17 -14.55 12.32
N PRO A 197 -3.92 -14.05 13.32
CA PRO A 197 -5.36 -13.98 13.20
C PRO A 197 -5.78 -12.89 12.20
N GLU A 198 -6.92 -13.08 11.54
CA GLU A 198 -7.49 -12.10 10.59
C GLU A 198 -7.74 -10.73 11.24
N ASP A 199 -8.04 -10.68 12.53
CA ASP A 199 -8.32 -9.44 13.25
C ASP A 199 -7.07 -8.71 13.76
N LEU A 200 -5.85 -9.20 13.45
CA LEU A 200 -4.58 -8.67 13.97
C LEU A 200 -4.48 -7.14 13.87
N ILE A 201 -4.85 -6.54 12.74
CA ILE A 201 -4.83 -5.07 12.58
C ILE A 201 -6.20 -4.43 12.82
N ALA A 202 -7.30 -5.17 12.67
CA ALA A 202 -8.65 -4.63 12.84
C ALA A 202 -8.97 -4.27 14.30
N VAL A 203 -8.25 -4.86 15.25
CA VAL A 203 -8.32 -4.49 16.67
C VAL A 203 -7.85 -3.05 16.95
N ILE A 204 -7.05 -2.44 16.07
CA ILE A 204 -6.60 -1.05 16.21
C ILE A 204 -7.81 -0.11 16.13
N GLY A 205 -8.69 -0.30 15.16
CA GLY A 205 -9.87 0.56 15.00
C GLY A 205 -10.71 0.25 13.77
N TRP A 206 -11.85 0.92 13.66
CA TRP A 206 -12.83 0.75 12.58
C TRP A 206 -12.30 0.96 11.16
N ARG A 207 -11.20 1.69 11.04
CA ARG A 207 -10.58 2.04 9.77
C ARG A 207 -9.62 0.98 9.26
N TRP A 208 -9.17 0.07 10.13
CA TRP A 208 -8.33 -1.07 9.76
C TRP A 208 -9.24 -2.24 9.43
N ARG A 209 -9.14 -2.74 8.20
CA ARG A 209 -9.88 -3.92 7.76
C ARG A 209 -9.17 -5.20 8.21
N PRO A 210 -9.93 -6.29 8.47
CA PRO A 210 -9.33 -7.59 8.76
C PRO A 210 -8.34 -8.02 7.68
N LEU A 211 -7.27 -8.67 8.11
CA LEU A 211 -6.32 -9.36 7.25
C LEU A 211 -6.97 -10.58 6.61
N ARG A 212 -6.44 -10.95 5.45
CA ARG A 212 -6.76 -12.18 4.74
C ARG A 212 -5.47 -12.86 4.34
N ARG A 213 -5.41 -14.18 4.54
CA ARG A 213 -4.29 -14.97 4.06
C ARG A 213 -4.38 -15.14 2.54
N ILE A 214 -3.31 -14.80 1.84
CA ILE A 214 -3.14 -15.02 0.41
C ILE A 214 -1.87 -15.84 0.22
N VAL A 215 -2.03 -17.14 -0.01
CA VAL A 215 -0.94 -18.10 -0.23
C VAL A 215 0.13 -18.03 0.86
N SER A 216 1.16 -17.19 0.69
CA SER A 216 2.33 -17.02 1.55
C SER A 216 2.37 -15.70 2.35
N TYR A 217 1.41 -14.80 2.16
CA TYR A 217 1.38 -13.49 2.83
C TYR A 217 -0.01 -13.15 3.36
N TRP A 218 -0.08 -12.13 4.22
CA TRP A 218 -1.35 -11.58 4.69
C TRP A 218 -1.61 -10.21 4.07
N ARG A 219 -2.84 -9.98 3.64
CA ARG A 219 -3.29 -8.70 3.05
C ARG A 219 -4.39 -8.09 3.89
N GLY A 220 -4.21 -6.83 4.26
CA GLY A 220 -5.22 -5.98 4.89
C GLY A 220 -5.40 -4.68 4.12
N ALA A 221 -6.23 -3.79 4.67
CA ALA A 221 -6.44 -2.48 4.12
C ALA A 221 -6.72 -1.45 5.22
N ILE A 222 -6.31 -0.20 5.01
CA ILE A 222 -6.55 0.93 5.89
C ILE A 222 -7.38 1.96 5.14
N ARG A 223 -8.55 2.30 5.69
CA ARG A 223 -9.42 3.36 5.18
C ARG A 223 -8.82 4.72 5.52
N VAL A 224 -8.62 5.54 4.49
CA VAL A 224 -8.02 6.87 4.59
C VAL A 224 -8.91 7.93 3.93
N ALA A 225 -8.60 9.20 4.11
CA ALA A 225 -9.28 10.28 3.41
C ALA A 225 -9.21 10.12 1.88
N THR A 226 -10.21 10.66 1.19
CA THR A 226 -10.48 10.35 -0.22
C THR A 226 -9.67 11.19 -1.20
N ARG A 227 -9.30 12.41 -0.80
CA ARG A 227 -8.69 13.44 -1.66
C ARG A 227 -7.39 13.97 -1.05
N GLU A 228 -6.46 14.34 -1.90
CA GLU A 228 -5.30 15.14 -1.49
C GLU A 228 -5.74 16.59 -1.20
N PRO A 229 -5.05 17.33 -0.31
CA PRO A 229 -3.84 16.93 0.45
C PRO A 229 -4.12 16.14 1.75
N GLU A 230 -5.37 16.10 2.20
CA GLU A 230 -5.74 15.44 3.46
C GLU A 230 -5.41 13.95 3.48
N ARG A 231 -5.49 13.29 2.32
CA ARG A 231 -5.22 11.86 2.17
C ARG A 231 -3.80 11.50 2.55
N THR A 232 -2.78 12.17 2.02
CA THR A 232 -1.39 11.88 2.40
C THR A 232 -1.17 12.09 3.89
N ALA A 233 -1.68 13.19 4.47
CA ALA A 233 -1.57 13.44 5.90
C ALA A 233 -2.28 12.38 6.76
N ASP A 234 -3.47 11.92 6.34
CA ASP A 234 -4.22 10.87 7.04
C ASP A 234 -3.53 9.49 6.91
N ILE A 235 -2.89 9.20 5.78
CA ILE A 235 -2.05 8.00 5.62
C ILE A 235 -0.90 8.04 6.61
N GLU A 236 -0.07 9.10 6.57
CA GLU A 236 1.11 9.24 7.44
C GLU A 236 0.73 9.09 8.92
N ARG A 237 -0.38 9.72 9.35
CA ARG A 237 -0.90 9.62 10.73
C ARG A 237 -1.27 8.20 11.15
N ARG A 238 -1.66 7.33 10.21
CA ARG A 238 -2.11 5.96 10.50
C ARG A 238 -1.03 4.91 10.39
N LEU A 239 0.04 5.18 9.65
CA LEU A 239 1.17 4.25 9.55
C LEU A 239 1.80 4.05 10.92
N GLY A 240 2.04 5.12 11.68
CA GLY A 240 2.66 5.05 13.01
C GLY A 240 1.96 4.10 13.99
N PRO A 241 0.67 4.30 14.31
CA PRO A 241 -0.08 3.38 15.17
C PRO A 241 -0.12 1.94 14.65
N THR A 242 -0.08 1.74 13.32
CA THR A 242 -0.03 0.40 12.73
C THR A 242 1.29 -0.29 13.04
N ILE A 243 2.41 0.41 12.85
CA ILE A 243 3.76 -0.11 13.14
C ILE A 243 3.93 -0.35 14.63
N GLU A 244 3.53 0.59 15.48
CA GLU A 244 3.60 0.45 16.94
C GLU A 244 2.79 -0.75 17.45
N HIS A 245 1.56 -0.92 16.95
CA HIS A 245 0.73 -2.06 17.30
C HIS A 245 1.37 -3.39 16.89
N LEU A 246 1.89 -3.48 15.65
CA LEU A 246 2.53 -4.70 15.16
C LEU A 246 3.81 -5.00 15.94
N ALA A 247 4.64 -4.00 16.23
CA ALA A 247 5.85 -4.17 17.03
C ALA A 247 5.52 -4.64 18.46
N ALA A 248 4.53 -4.04 19.11
CA ALA A 248 4.11 -4.43 20.45
C ALA A 248 3.42 -5.81 20.50
N THR A 249 2.81 -6.26 19.41
CA THR A 249 2.08 -7.53 19.33
C THR A 249 3.00 -8.68 18.96
N LEU A 250 3.84 -8.52 17.93
CA LEU A 250 4.70 -9.59 17.42
C LEU A 250 5.86 -9.94 18.36
N ARG A 251 6.30 -9.00 19.21
CA ARG A 251 7.29 -9.26 20.28
C ARG A 251 6.81 -10.22 21.37
N ARG A 252 5.49 -10.43 21.48
CA ARG A 252 4.88 -11.25 22.53
C ARG A 252 4.41 -12.58 21.97
N ALA A 253 4.28 -13.58 22.84
CA ALA A 253 3.70 -14.86 22.46
C ALA A 253 2.26 -14.67 21.93
N PRO A 254 1.85 -15.40 20.87
CA PRO A 254 0.51 -15.31 20.26
C PRO A 254 -0.64 -15.53 21.25
N ALA A 255 -0.44 -16.39 22.25
CA ALA A 255 -1.44 -16.65 23.29
C ALA A 255 -1.87 -15.38 24.04
N GLN A 256 -0.98 -14.39 24.21
CA GLN A 256 -1.28 -13.15 24.92
C GLN A 256 -2.15 -12.17 24.11
N PHE A 257 -2.22 -12.34 22.79
CA PHE A 257 -3.00 -11.45 21.92
C PHE A 257 -4.48 -11.43 22.30
N HIS A 258 -5.05 -12.60 22.58
CA HIS A 258 -6.47 -12.71 22.90
C HIS A 258 -6.82 -11.98 24.21
N GLY A 259 -6.06 -12.20 25.28
CA GLY A 259 -6.31 -11.56 26.57
C GLY A 259 -6.22 -10.03 26.49
N ARG A 260 -5.21 -9.51 25.77
CA ARG A 260 -4.99 -8.06 25.64
C ARG A 260 -6.04 -7.35 24.78
N HIS A 261 -6.53 -8.02 23.74
CA HIS A 261 -7.42 -7.40 22.75
C HIS A 261 -8.86 -7.93 22.79
N LEU A 262 -9.27 -8.67 23.84
CA LEU A 262 -10.58 -9.31 23.93
C LEU A 262 -11.75 -8.40 23.52
N ARG A 263 -11.84 -7.21 24.11
CA ARG A 263 -12.88 -6.21 23.78
C ARG A 263 -12.83 -5.76 22.32
N SER A 264 -11.64 -5.44 21.82
CA SER A 264 -11.45 -5.01 20.43
C SER A 264 -11.78 -6.13 19.44
N ARG A 265 -11.49 -7.39 19.77
CA ARG A 265 -11.82 -8.54 18.93
C ARG A 265 -13.32 -8.76 18.85
N TRP A 266 -14.04 -8.66 19.97
CA TRP A 266 -15.52 -8.67 19.97
C TRP A 266 -16.12 -7.55 19.12
N ARG A 267 -15.56 -6.34 19.19
CA ARG A 267 -15.94 -5.24 18.31
C ARG A 267 -15.75 -5.60 16.83
N VAL A 268 -14.64 -6.24 16.47
CA VAL A 268 -14.38 -6.68 15.08
C VAL A 268 -15.38 -7.76 14.65
N THR A 269 -15.66 -8.74 15.50
CA THR A 269 -16.68 -9.78 15.23
C THR A 269 -18.05 -9.15 15.00
N PHE A 270 -18.47 -8.21 15.87
CA PHE A 270 -19.73 -7.48 15.70
C PHE A 270 -19.75 -6.67 14.40
N GLN A 271 -18.67 -5.96 14.08
CA GLN A 271 -18.57 -5.18 12.85
C GLN A 271 -18.69 -6.05 11.60
N ARG A 272 -18.11 -7.26 11.61
CA ARG A 272 -18.24 -8.23 10.51
C ARG A 272 -19.65 -8.81 10.41
N ALA A 273 -20.36 -8.92 11.53
CA ALA A 273 -21.74 -9.42 11.56
C ALA A 273 -22.77 -8.42 11.03
N ILE A 274 -22.45 -7.11 10.95
CA ILE A 274 -23.42 -6.07 10.56
C ILE A 274 -24.20 -6.43 9.28
N PRO A 275 -23.57 -6.79 8.14
CA PRO A 275 -24.34 -7.06 6.93
C PRO A 275 -25.28 -8.26 7.05
N LEU A 276 -24.84 -9.32 7.75
CA LEU A 276 -25.66 -10.49 8.04
C LEU A 276 -26.85 -10.11 8.93
N LEU A 277 -26.60 -9.36 10.00
CA LEU A 277 -27.64 -8.89 10.93
C LEU A 277 -28.63 -7.95 10.25
N THR A 278 -28.17 -7.06 9.37
CA THR A 278 -29.04 -6.22 8.55
C THR A 278 -29.93 -7.05 7.64
N GLY A 279 -29.37 -8.06 6.96
CA GLY A 279 -30.17 -8.98 6.14
C GLY A 279 -31.21 -9.75 6.96
N LEU A 280 -30.82 -10.27 8.12
CA LEU A 280 -31.73 -10.99 9.03
C LEU A 280 -32.82 -10.06 9.58
N PHE A 281 -32.47 -8.82 9.92
CA PHE A 281 -33.41 -7.81 10.41
C PHE A 281 -34.46 -7.45 9.35
N ILE A 282 -34.04 -7.25 8.10
CA ILE A 282 -34.97 -7.01 6.97
C ILE A 282 -35.91 -8.22 6.81
N LEU A 283 -35.37 -9.44 6.85
CA LEU A 283 -36.17 -10.66 6.75
C LEU A 283 -37.19 -10.77 7.90
N ALA A 284 -36.77 -10.46 9.12
CA ALA A 284 -37.61 -10.53 10.32
C ALA A 284 -38.70 -9.44 10.38
N ILE A 285 -38.50 -8.28 9.75
CA ILE A 285 -39.51 -7.22 9.67
C ILE A 285 -40.63 -7.57 8.68
N THR A 286 -40.32 -8.32 7.62
CA THR A 286 -41.26 -8.63 6.53
C THR A 286 -42.63 -9.16 7.01
N PRO A 287 -42.73 -10.11 7.95
CA PRO A 287 -44.02 -10.58 8.46
C PRO A 287 -44.78 -9.51 9.26
N GLY A 288 -44.08 -8.63 9.98
CA GLY A 288 -44.69 -7.54 10.76
C GLY A 288 -45.41 -6.51 9.89
N ILE A 289 -45.04 -6.41 8.61
CA ILE A 289 -45.72 -5.56 7.64
C ILE A 289 -47.15 -6.03 7.38
N GLN A 290 -47.44 -7.33 7.50
CA GLN A 290 -48.80 -7.87 7.33
C GLN A 290 -49.75 -7.41 8.44
N TRP A 291 -49.21 -6.97 9.59
CA TRP A 291 -49.99 -6.53 10.74
C TRP A 291 -50.17 -5.01 10.78
N LEU A 292 -49.50 -4.27 9.90
CA LEU A 292 -49.81 -2.87 9.66
C LEU A 292 -50.89 -2.80 8.58
N GLU A 293 -52.12 -2.47 8.96
CA GLU A 293 -53.12 -1.98 8.00
C GLU A 293 -52.62 -0.64 7.46
N MET A 294 -52.16 -0.64 6.20
CA MET A 294 -51.61 0.53 5.53
C MET A 294 -52.49 0.91 4.35
N ASP A 295 -52.99 2.15 4.38
CA ASP A 295 -53.73 2.73 3.25
C ASP A 295 -52.98 2.55 1.93
N ASP A 296 -53.73 2.31 0.85
CA ASP A 296 -53.17 2.03 -0.49
C ASP A 296 -52.28 3.18 -1.00
N ASP A 297 -52.54 4.42 -0.59
CA ASP A 297 -51.76 5.62 -0.97
C ASP A 297 -50.58 5.95 -0.02
N SER A 298 -50.26 5.05 0.92
CA SER A 298 -49.20 5.30 1.90
C SER A 298 -47.81 5.29 1.27
N ILE A 299 -47.08 6.40 1.41
CA ILE A 299 -45.66 6.54 1.05
C ILE A 299 -44.81 5.41 1.66
N LEU A 300 -45.18 4.94 2.85
CA LEU A 300 -44.44 3.92 3.58
C LEU A 300 -44.65 2.53 2.95
N ARG A 301 -45.82 2.26 2.36
CA ARG A 301 -46.11 1.05 1.57
C ARG A 301 -45.31 1.07 0.27
N MET A 302 -45.27 2.20 -0.44
CA MET A 302 -44.43 2.39 -1.63
C MET A 302 -42.93 2.16 -1.32
N LEU A 303 -42.44 2.70 -0.20
CA LEU A 303 -41.04 2.55 0.22
C LEU A 303 -40.70 1.09 0.55
N ILE A 304 -41.60 0.34 1.19
CA ILE A 304 -41.44 -1.08 1.47
C ILE A 304 -41.35 -1.89 0.17
N PHE A 305 -42.26 -1.66 -0.79
CA PHE A 305 -42.28 -2.39 -2.06
C PHE A 305 -41.04 -2.09 -2.93
N HIS A 306 -40.48 -0.88 -2.83
CA HIS A 306 -39.25 -0.50 -3.53
C HIS A 306 -37.97 -0.66 -2.69
N ALA A 307 -38.06 -1.10 -1.44
CA ALA A 307 -36.88 -1.34 -0.60
C ALA A 307 -35.92 -2.37 -1.21
N PRO A 308 -36.35 -3.51 -1.78
CA PRO A 308 -35.43 -4.46 -2.41
C PRO A 308 -34.58 -3.86 -3.54
N PRO A 309 -35.14 -3.17 -4.57
CA PRO A 309 -34.32 -2.52 -5.58
C PRO A 309 -33.44 -1.40 -5.02
N PHE A 310 -33.90 -0.62 -4.02
CA PHE A 310 -33.05 0.41 -3.39
C PHE A 310 -31.88 -0.20 -2.59
N LEU A 311 -32.10 -1.31 -1.89
CA LEU A 311 -31.05 -2.04 -1.20
C LEU A 311 -30.02 -2.60 -2.19
N LEU A 312 -30.49 -3.12 -3.32
CA LEU A 312 -29.64 -3.63 -4.39
C LEU A 312 -28.78 -2.51 -5.00
N VAL A 313 -29.38 -1.35 -5.31
CA VAL A 313 -28.65 -0.14 -5.74
C VAL A 313 -27.66 0.31 -4.67
N GLY A 314 -28.07 0.35 -3.40
CA GLY A 314 -27.20 0.68 -2.27
C GLY A 314 -26.00 -0.25 -2.16
N PHE A 315 -26.18 -1.54 -2.43
CA PHE A 315 -25.12 -2.55 -2.43
C PHE A 315 -24.10 -2.31 -3.55
N PHE A 316 -24.55 -1.90 -4.74
CA PHE A 316 -23.66 -1.54 -5.85
C PHE A 316 -22.96 -0.21 -5.65
N LEU A 317 -23.58 0.73 -4.93
CA LEU A 317 -22.95 1.99 -4.52
C LEU A 317 -21.91 1.78 -3.40
N MET A 318 -21.96 0.66 -2.67
CA MET A 318 -20.92 0.30 -1.71
C MET A 318 -19.63 -0.11 -2.42
N ARG A 319 -18.55 0.59 -2.09
CA ARG A 319 -17.20 0.38 -2.64
C ARG A 319 -16.58 -0.99 -2.30
N GLU A 320 -17.07 -1.64 -1.24
CA GLU A 320 -16.63 -2.97 -0.82
C GLU A 320 -17.87 -3.85 -0.71
N MET A 321 -17.95 -4.95 -1.47
CA MET A 321 -19.03 -5.93 -1.32
C MET A 321 -19.04 -6.44 0.13
N PRO A 322 -20.12 -6.22 0.89
CA PRO A 322 -20.22 -6.74 2.23
C PRO A 322 -20.22 -8.27 2.18
N ARG A 323 -19.51 -8.86 3.13
CA ARG A 323 -19.39 -10.31 3.22
C ARG A 323 -20.47 -10.84 4.13
N LEU A 324 -21.33 -11.68 3.57
CA LEU A 324 -22.29 -12.47 4.33
C LEU A 324 -21.57 -13.75 4.79
N GLU A 325 -20.74 -13.61 5.82
CA GLU A 325 -20.08 -14.73 6.48
C GLU A 325 -20.40 -14.68 7.96
N ILE A 326 -20.56 -15.83 8.60
CA ILE A 326 -20.66 -15.89 10.06
C ILE A 326 -19.24 -15.65 10.59
N PRO A 327 -18.97 -14.52 11.26
CA PRO A 327 -17.62 -14.21 11.70
C PRO A 327 -17.19 -15.22 12.77
N PRO A 328 -15.94 -15.69 12.74
CA PRO A 328 -15.45 -16.60 13.77
C PRO A 328 -15.50 -15.91 15.14
N LEU A 329 -15.97 -16.65 16.15
CA LEU A 329 -15.93 -16.16 17.53
C LEU A 329 -14.48 -15.92 17.95
N PRO A 330 -14.21 -14.86 18.73
CA PRO A 330 -12.86 -14.56 19.19
C PRO A 330 -12.41 -15.67 20.15
N ARG A 331 -11.54 -16.57 19.67
CA ARG A 331 -10.96 -17.66 20.46
C ARG A 331 -9.50 -17.37 20.81
N PRO A 332 -9.00 -17.89 21.95
CA PRO A 332 -7.58 -17.85 22.28
C PRO A 332 -6.73 -18.53 21.21
N LEU A 333 -5.60 -17.92 20.87
CA LEU A 333 -4.62 -18.55 19.98
C LEU A 333 -3.87 -19.63 20.77
N ARG A 334 -3.86 -20.85 20.26
CA ARG A 334 -3.17 -22.00 20.89
C ARG A 334 -1.72 -22.16 20.42
N GLN A 335 -1.32 -21.44 19.38
CA GLN A 335 0.03 -21.49 18.86
C GLN A 335 1.03 -20.78 19.79
N GLN A 336 2.22 -21.34 19.90
CA GLN A 336 3.30 -20.80 20.73
C GLN A 336 4.08 -19.69 20.01
N ASP A 337 4.18 -19.76 18.68
CA ASP A 337 4.92 -18.82 17.84
C ASP A 337 4.08 -18.24 16.70
N TRP A 338 4.46 -17.05 16.23
CA TRP A 338 3.88 -16.39 15.06
C TRP A 338 4.33 -17.00 13.73
N PHE A 339 5.45 -17.72 13.76
CA PHE A 339 6.09 -18.30 12.58
C PHE A 339 5.96 -19.82 12.57
N LYS A 340 5.76 -20.37 11.39
CA LYS A 340 5.80 -21.81 11.12
C LYS A 340 6.85 -22.09 10.04
N PRO A 341 7.66 -23.15 10.15
CA PRO A 341 8.53 -23.56 9.05
C PRO A 341 7.70 -23.81 7.79
N LEU A 342 8.17 -23.34 6.64
CA LEU A 342 7.60 -23.70 5.36
C LEU A 342 8.02 -25.14 5.05
N ASP A 343 7.14 -26.11 5.31
CA ASP A 343 7.41 -27.50 4.95
C ASP A 343 7.66 -27.58 3.43
N SER A 344 8.88 -27.97 3.06
CA SER A 344 9.33 -28.15 1.68
C SER A 344 8.65 -29.30 0.94
N LYS A 345 7.69 -29.98 1.59
CA LYS A 345 7.06 -31.22 1.15
C LYS A 345 5.60 -31.08 0.71
N ALA A 346 5.10 -29.86 0.49
CA ALA A 346 3.82 -29.67 -0.20
C ALA A 346 4.00 -29.98 -1.70
N PRO A 347 3.15 -30.83 -2.31
CA PRO A 347 3.30 -31.19 -3.71
C PRO A 347 3.15 -29.93 -4.56
N ARG A 348 4.16 -29.68 -5.40
CA ARG A 348 4.07 -28.73 -6.52
C ARG A 348 2.76 -29.02 -7.26
N PRO A 349 1.85 -28.05 -7.49
CA PRO A 349 0.67 -28.32 -8.31
C PRO A 349 1.15 -28.84 -9.67
N ALA A 350 0.81 -30.10 -9.94
CA ALA A 350 1.10 -30.77 -11.19
C ALA A 350 0.31 -30.06 -12.30
N GLY A 351 0.97 -29.14 -13.01
CA GLY A 351 0.32 -28.34 -14.05
C GLY A 351 1.21 -27.37 -14.81
N ALA A 352 2.42 -27.06 -14.34
CA ALA A 352 3.31 -26.11 -15.02
C ALA A 352 4.38 -26.77 -15.92
N GLY A 353 4.28 -28.08 -16.19
CA GLY A 353 5.33 -28.85 -16.90
C GLY A 353 4.94 -29.41 -18.26
N LYS A 354 3.77 -29.08 -18.83
CA LYS A 354 3.26 -29.73 -20.06
C LYS A 354 3.02 -28.79 -21.26
N ALA A 355 3.58 -27.57 -21.26
CA ALA A 355 3.41 -26.62 -22.36
C ALA A 355 4.70 -26.28 -23.12
N MET A 356 5.77 -27.08 -22.97
CA MET A 356 7.07 -26.81 -23.63
C MET A 356 7.70 -28.06 -24.29
N ALA A 357 6.88 -29.07 -24.62
CA ALA A 357 7.34 -30.29 -25.30
C ALA A 357 6.51 -30.67 -26.56
N GLU A 358 5.64 -29.80 -27.05
CA GLU A 358 4.83 -30.04 -28.28
C GLU A 358 4.99 -28.92 -29.33
N ALA A 359 6.14 -28.24 -29.34
CA ALA A 359 6.49 -27.25 -30.36
C ALA A 359 7.79 -27.57 -31.12
N GLU A 360 8.19 -28.85 -31.13
CA GLU A 360 9.16 -29.40 -32.09
C GLU A 360 8.61 -30.74 -32.58
N THR A 361 7.70 -30.69 -33.55
CA THR A 361 7.61 -31.69 -34.63
C THR A 361 7.02 -31.03 -35.86
#